data_AF-A0A5K1DDK2-F1
#
_entry.id   AF-A0A5K1DDK2-F1
#
_cell.length_a   1.000
_cell.length_b   1.000
_cell.length_c   1.000
_cell.angle_alpha   90.00
_cell.angle_beta   90.00
_cell.angle_gamma   90.00
#
_symmetry.space_group_name_H-M   'P 1'
#
loop_
_entity.id
_entity.type
_entity.pdbx_description
1 polymer ?
#
loop_
_entity_poly.entity_id
_entity_poly.type
_entity_poly.pdbx_seq_one_letter_code
_entity_poly.pdbx_strand_id
1 'polypeptide(L)'
;MGRIAQGTKALIEGGQDKVFHQTFQTLPGEQLRKAFACYLSTSSGPVIGTLYLSTARLAFCSDSPLCYSPHPGQQEWIYYK
;
A
#
# COMPACT_ATOMS: atom_id res chain seq x y z
N MET A 1 -1.14 11.08 11.72
CA MET A 1 0.09 10.31 11.49
C MET A 1 0.21 9.72 10.09
N GLY A 2 -0.88 9.35 9.38
CA GLY A 2 -0.80 8.74 8.04
C GLY A 2 -0.06 9.52 6.95
N ARG A 3 -0.33 10.83 6.81
CA ARG A 3 0.33 11.66 5.77
C ARG A 3 1.86 11.72 5.90
N ILE A 4 2.38 11.60 7.13
CA ILE A 4 3.83 11.65 7.38
C ILE A 4 4.48 10.34 6.91
N ALA A 5 3.86 9.19 7.20
CA ALA A 5 4.37 7.89 6.77
C ALA A 5 4.49 7.78 5.24
N GLN A 6 3.48 8.24 4.51
CA GLN A 6 3.47 8.20 3.04
C GLN A 6 4.50 9.13 2.40
N GLY A 7 4.68 10.33 2.96
CA GLY A 7 5.70 11.26 2.51
C GLY A 7 7.11 10.68 2.72
N THR A 8 7.37 10.11 3.89
CA THR A 8 8.65 9.48 4.21
C THR A 8 8.94 8.27 3.31
N LYS A 9 7.95 7.39 3.08
CA LYS A 9 8.11 6.22 2.22
C LYS A 9 8.47 6.62 0.79
N ALA A 10 7.75 7.59 0.22
CA ALA A 10 8.07 8.10 -1.12
C ALA A 10 9.44 8.79 -1.17
N LEU A 11 9.87 9.49 -0.12
CA LEU A 11 11.20 10.11 -0.09
C LEU A 11 12.34 9.07 -0.05
N ILE A 12 12.19 8.02 0.76
CA ILE A 12 13.20 6.96 0.91
C ILE A 12 13.26 6.08 -0.35
N GLU A 13 12.11 5.70 -0.89
CA GLU A 13 12.02 4.75 -2.02
C GLU A 13 12.13 5.43 -3.40
N GLY A 14 12.27 6.76 -3.44
CA GLY A 14 12.54 7.53 -4.66
C GLY A 14 11.30 7.89 -5.49
N GLY A 15 10.17 8.09 -4.83
CA GLY A 15 8.91 8.58 -5.37
C GLY A 15 7.79 7.54 -5.35
N GLN A 16 6.54 7.98 -5.44
CA GLN A 16 5.36 7.10 -5.45
C GLN A 16 5.36 6.11 -6.62
N ASP A 17 5.96 6.47 -7.74
CA ASP A 17 6.10 5.60 -8.91
C ASP A 17 6.96 4.37 -8.62
N LYS A 18 8.14 4.56 -8.02
CA LYS A 18 9.01 3.46 -7.59
C LYS A 18 8.35 2.59 -6.52
N VAL A 19 7.71 3.22 -5.53
CA VAL A 19 6.96 2.52 -4.48
C VAL A 19 5.90 1.60 -5.11
N PHE A 20 5.12 2.12 -6.06
CA PHE A 20 4.08 1.37 -6.75
C PHE A 20 4.64 0.15 -7.50
N HIS A 21 5.66 0.37 -8.33
CA HIS A 21 6.25 -0.69 -9.16
C HIS A 21 6.94 -1.78 -8.33
N GLN A 22 7.61 -1.42 -7.23
CA GLN A 22 8.18 -2.38 -6.29
C GLN A 22 7.10 -3.15 -5.52
N THR A 23 5.95 -2.54 -5.26
CA THR A 23 4.88 -3.12 -4.42
C THR A 23 4.00 -4.12 -5.17
N PHE A 24 3.64 -3.84 -6.44
CA PHE A 24 2.63 -4.58 -7.20
C PHE A 24 3.13 -5.31 -8.45
N GLN A 25 4.45 -5.25 -8.70
CA GLN A 25 5.08 -5.71 -9.94
C GLN A 25 4.61 -4.91 -11.18
N THR A 26 5.57 -4.57 -12.03
CA THR A 26 5.31 -3.74 -13.22
C THR A 26 4.71 -4.55 -14.35
N LEU A 27 3.54 -4.13 -14.86
CA LEU A 27 3.09 -4.59 -16.17
C LEU A 27 3.77 -3.78 -17.28
N PRO A 28 4.10 -4.39 -18.43
CA PRO A 28 4.71 -3.68 -19.55
C PRO A 28 3.88 -2.45 -19.96
N GLY A 29 4.50 -1.26 -19.93
CA GLY A 29 3.87 0.00 -20.31
C GLY A 29 2.89 0.59 -19.29
N GLU A 30 2.71 -0.03 -18.12
CA GLU A 30 1.91 0.54 -17.04
C GLU A 30 2.60 1.77 -16.43
N GLN A 31 1.86 2.85 -16.27
CA GLN A 31 2.35 4.10 -15.68
C GLN A 31 1.46 4.51 -14.51
N LEU A 32 2.07 4.88 -13.38
CA LEU A 32 1.33 5.49 -12.28
C LEU A 32 0.82 6.87 -12.70
N ARG A 33 -0.45 7.16 -12.43
CA ARG A 33 -1.07 8.48 -12.66
C ARG A 33 -1.16 9.29 -11.39
N LYS A 34 -1.71 8.71 -10.32
CA LYS A 34 -1.91 9.38 -9.04
C LYS A 34 -1.80 8.39 -7.88
N ALA A 35 -1.40 8.90 -6.72
CA ALA A 35 -1.43 8.20 -5.45
C ALA A 35 -2.20 9.03 -4.42
N PHE A 36 -3.02 8.38 -3.60
CA PHE A 36 -3.89 9.03 -2.63
C PHE A 36 -3.75 8.40 -1.25
N ALA A 37 -3.62 9.25 -0.23
CA ALA A 37 -3.84 8.88 1.16
C ALA A 37 -5.29 8.49 1.39
N CYS A 38 -5.54 7.28 1.90
CA CYS A 38 -6.89 6.85 2.21
C CYS A 38 -6.94 5.84 3.36
N TYR A 39 -8.17 5.53 3.76
CA TYR A 39 -8.48 4.41 4.62
C TYR A 39 -9.33 3.42 3.82
N LEU A 40 -8.96 2.14 3.83
CA LEU A 40 -9.78 1.06 3.31
C LEU A 40 -10.68 0.53 4.43
N SER A 41 -11.99 0.58 4.24
CA SER A 41 -12.94 0.02 5.20
C SER A 41 -12.93 -1.51 5.10
N THR A 42 -12.65 -2.19 6.21
CA THR A 42 -12.73 -3.65 6.32
C THR A 42 -13.72 -4.05 7.42
N SER A 43 -14.12 -5.32 7.49
CA SER A 43 -14.96 -5.84 8.57
C SER A 43 -14.31 -5.73 9.95
N SER A 44 -12.97 -5.73 10.01
CA SER A 44 -12.18 -5.55 11.23
C SER A 44 -11.85 -4.08 11.53
N GLY A 45 -12.37 -3.14 10.72
CA GLY A 45 -12.15 -1.70 10.87
C GLY A 45 -11.37 -1.06 9.72
N PRO A 46 -11.13 0.27 9.77
CA PRO A 46 -10.42 1.00 8.73
C PRO A 46 -8.91 0.70 8.75
N VAL A 47 -8.35 0.39 7.57
CA VAL A 47 -6.92 0.19 7.35
C VAL A 47 -6.34 1.40 6.64
N ILE A 48 -5.34 2.05 7.23
CA ILE A 48 -4.67 3.19 6.59
C ILE A 48 -3.71 2.73 5.49
N GLY A 49 -3.74 3.42 4.35
CA GLY A 49 -2.86 3.08 3.25
C GLY A 49 -2.86 4.08 2.11
N THR A 50 -2.28 3.63 1.01
CA THR A 50 -2.15 4.38 -0.23
C THR A 50 -2.93 3.69 -1.34
N LEU A 51 -3.84 4.42 -1.99
CA LEU A 51 -4.49 4.00 -3.23
C LEU A 51 -3.71 4.55 -4.43
N TYR A 52 -3.25 3.66 -5.29
CA TYR A 52 -2.55 3.95 -6.53
C TYR A 52 -3.52 3.81 -7.70
N LEU A 53 -3.56 4.82 -8.56
CA LEU A 53 -4.25 4.80 -9.84
C LEU A 53 -3.20 4.79 -10.95
N SER A 54 -3.10 3.69 -11.68
CA SER A 54 -2.24 3.56 -12.86
C SER A 54 -3.07 3.60 -14.15
N THR A 55 -2.40 3.51 -15.30
CA THR A 55 -3.06 3.33 -16.61
C THR A 55 -3.73 1.97 -16.79
N ALA A 56 -3.43 0.99 -15.93
CA ALA A 56 -3.91 -0.38 -16.08
C ALA A 56 -4.74 -0.88 -14.89
N ARG A 57 -4.57 -0.32 -13.68
CA ARG A 57 -5.25 -0.80 -12.48
C ARG A 57 -5.42 0.25 -11.38
N LEU A 58 -6.30 -0.09 -10.45
CA LEU A 58 -6.33 0.46 -9.10
C LEU A 58 -5.66 -0.55 -8.16
N ALA A 59 -4.79 -0.07 -7.29
CA ALA A 59 -4.10 -0.91 -6.32
C ALA A 59 -4.03 -0.21 -4.95
N PHE A 60 -4.21 -0.96 -3.87
CA PHE A 60 -4.13 -0.43 -2.50
C PHE A 60 -3.02 -1.14 -1.74
N CYS A 61 -2.25 -0.43 -0.93
CA CYS A 61 -1.32 -1.05 0.02
C CYS A 61 -1.43 -0.32 1.36
N SER A 62 -1.51 -1.08 2.46
CA SER A 62 -1.41 -0.49 3.80
C SER A 62 -0.05 0.20 3.99
N ASP A 63 -0.03 1.28 4.78
CA ASP A 63 1.21 2.02 5.05
C ASP A 63 2.10 1.29 6.08
N SER A 64 1.49 0.45 6.91
CA SER A 64 2.16 -0.43 7.88
C SER A 64 1.67 -1.87 7.72
N PRO A 65 2.49 -2.88 8.07
CA PRO A 65 2.01 -4.26 8.12
C PRO A 65 0.94 -4.40 9.21
N LEU A 66 0.00 -5.30 8.98
CA LEU A 66 -1.03 -5.69 9.92
C LEU A 66 -0.69 -7.06 10.50
N CYS A 67 -1.02 -7.23 11.77
CA CYS A 67 -0.96 -8.52 12.43
C CYS A 67 -2.03 -9.44 11.85
N TYR A 68 -1.60 -10.58 11.32
CA TYR A 68 -2.44 -11.64 10.78
C TYR A 68 -2.11 -12.94 11.47
N SER A 69 -3.14 -13.63 11.96
CA SER A 69 -3.00 -14.93 12.62
C SER A 69 -3.81 -15.98 11.88
N PRO A 70 -3.22 -16.68 10.89
CA PRO A 70 -3.92 -17.72 10.13
C PRO A 70 -4.29 -18.91 11.01
N HIS A 71 -3.48 -19.20 12.02
CA HIS A 71 -3.67 -20.29 12.97
C HIS A 71 -3.44 -19.80 14.41
N PRO A 72 -4.10 -20.41 15.41
CA PRO A 72 -3.84 -20.12 16.83
C PRO A 72 -2.35 -20.30 17.17
N GLY A 73 -1.73 -19.26 17.72
CA GLY A 73 -0.31 -19.27 18.09
C GLY A 73 0.68 -18.92 16.97
N GLN A 74 0.21 -18.71 15.73
CA GLN A 74 1.02 -18.14 14.65
C GLN A 74 0.62 -16.68 14.41
N GLN A 75 1.60 -15.79 14.43
CA GLN A 75 1.41 -14.38 14.16
C GLN A 75 2.39 -13.93 13.09
N GLU A 76 1.84 -13.40 12.00
CA GLU A 76 2.58 -12.85 10.88
C GLU A 76 2.24 -11.36 10.72
N TRP A 77 3.21 -10.59 10.24
CA TRP A 77 3.03 -9.17 9.95
C TRP A 77 3.08 -8.99 8.44
N ILE A 78 1.93 -8.74 7.84
CA ILE A 78 1.79 -8.66 6.38
C ILE A 78 1.19 -7.33 5.97
N TYR A 79 1.61 -6.80 4.82
CA TYR A 79 0.94 -5.64 4.23
C TYR A 79 -0.38 -6.07 3.60
N TYR A 80 -1.44 -5.31 3.86
CA TYR A 80 -2.72 -5.52 3.21
C TYR A 80 -2.68 -4.93 1.81
N LYS A 81 -2.89 -5.75 0.78
CA LYS A 81 -2.78 -5.40 -0.64
C LYS A 81 -3.89 -6.02 -1.47
#